data_AF-A0A7X9E6N2-F1
#
_entry.id   AF-A0A7X9E6N2-F1
#
_cell.length_a   1.000
_cell.length_b   1.000
_cell.length_c   1.000
_cell.angle_alpha   90.00
_cell.angle_beta   90.00
_cell.angle_gamma   90.00
#
_symmetry.space_group_name_H-M   'P 1'
#
loop_
_entity.id
_entity.type
_entity.pdbx_description
1 polymer ?
#
loop_
_entity_poly.entity_id
_entity_poly.type
_entity_poly.pdbx_seq_one_letter_code
_entity_poly.pdbx_strand_id
1 'polypeptide(L)' 'LSEANKLMTDWLVEYNTYRPHESLDQLTPIEYVESQFKVLPMYPTHTGVDY' A
#
# COMPACT_ATOMS: atom_id res chain seq x y z
N LEU A 1 9.47 14.50 12.54
CA LEU A 1 8.61 14.22 11.36
C LEU A 1 9.19 13.10 10.50
N SER A 2 10.51 13.07 10.26
CA SER A 2 11.16 11.99 9.49
C SER A 2 10.92 10.59 10.08
N GLU A 3 11.07 10.41 11.40
CA GLU A 3 10.85 9.12 12.04
C GLU A 3 9.38 8.66 11.94
N ALA A 4 8.44 9.59 12.12
CA ALA A 4 7.01 9.31 11.98
C ALA A 4 6.65 8.87 10.55
N ASN A 5 7.22 9.51 9.53
CA ASN A 5 7.02 9.13 8.13
C ASN A 5 7.62 7.74 7.84
N LYS A 6 8.78 7.43 8.42
CA LYS A 6 9.39 6.11 8.27
C LYS A 6 8.51 5.02 8.89
N LEU A 7 8.09 5.23 10.14
CA LEU A 7 7.18 4.29 10.83
C LEU A 7 5.88 4.12 10.06
N MET A 8 5.27 5.21 9.60
CA MET A 8 4.06 5.14 8.77
C MET A 8 4.28 4.30 7.52
N THR A 9 5.41 4.50 6.84
CA THR A 9 5.75 3.73 5.63
C THR A 9 5.92 2.25 5.94
N ASP A 10 6.64 1.90 7.01
CA ASP A 10 6.83 0.52 7.44
C ASP A 10 5.48 -0.16 7.76
N TRP A 11 4.58 0.55 8.44
CA TRP A 11 3.22 0.08 8.72
C TRP A 11 2.37 -0.13 7.46
N LEU A 12 2.47 0.78 6.48
CA LEU A 12 1.77 0.66 5.21
C LEU A 12 2.26 -0.54 4.40
N VAL A 13 3.57 -0.81 4.40
CA VAL A 13 4.13 -1.99 3.73
C VAL A 13 3.61 -3.26 4.39
N GLU A 14 3.68 -3.36 5.72
CA GLU A 14 3.20 -4.51 6.48
C GLU A 14 1.72 -4.81 6.22
N TYR A 15 0.87 -3.77 6.33
CA TYR A 15 -0.57 -3.90 6.16
C TYR A 15 -0.96 -4.34 4.75
N ASN A 16 -0.36 -3.73 3.73
CA ASN A 16 -0.76 -3.99 2.34
C ASN A 16 -0.15 -5.26 1.75
N THR A 17 1.01 -5.71 2.26
CA THR A 17 1.82 -6.76 1.61
C THR A 17 1.85 -8.07 2.40
N TYR A 18 1.78 -8.02 3.73
CA TYR A 18 2.03 -9.21 4.56
C TYR A 18 0.85 -9.60 5.44
N ARG A 19 -0.06 -8.66 5.74
CA ARG A 19 -1.21 -8.92 6.63
C ARG A 19 -2.43 -9.42 5.84
N PRO A 20 -2.89 -10.66 6.05
CA PRO A 20 -4.15 -11.15 5.52
C PRO A 20 -5.33 -10.53 6.26
N HIS A 21 -6.46 -10.36 5.56
CA HIS A 21 -7.68 -9.79 6.13
C HIS A 21 -8.87 -10.74 5.95
N GLU A 22 -9.62 -10.98 7.02
CA GLU A 22 -10.83 -11.80 6.99
C GLU A 22 -11.88 -11.26 6.01
N SER A 23 -12.01 -9.94 5.92
CA SER A 23 -12.93 -9.28 4.97
C SER A 23 -12.53 -9.44 3.51
N LEU A 24 -11.30 -9.90 3.23
CA LEU A 24 -10.74 -10.13 1.90
C LEU A 24 -10.47 -11.62 1.68
N ASP A 25 -11.24 -12.51 2.32
CA ASP A 25 -11.09 -13.97 2.20
C ASP A 25 -9.66 -14.47 2.55
N GLN A 26 -9.04 -13.88 3.58
CA GLN A 26 -7.66 -14.16 3.99
C GLN A 26 -6.60 -13.76 2.95
N LEU A 27 -6.91 -12.82 2.06
CA LEU A 27 -5.91 -12.19 1.18
C LEU A 27 -5.35 -10.92 1.80
N THR A 28 -4.14 -10.56 1.39
CA THR A 28 -3.60 -9.22 1.59
C THR A 28 -4.29 -8.23 0.62
N PRO A 29 -4.27 -6.92 0.90
CA PRO A 29 -4.84 -5.93 0.00
C PRO A 29 -4.25 -5.97 -1.42
N ILE A 30 -2.93 -6.20 -1.56
CA ILE A 30 -2.29 -6.34 -2.88
C ILE A 30 -2.79 -7.58 -3.61
N GLU A 31 -2.79 -8.75 -2.96
CA GLU A 31 -3.26 -10.01 -3.57
C GLU A 31 -4.73 -9.92 -4.00
N TYR A 32 -5.57 -9.30 -3.17
CA TYR A 32 -6.97 -9.07 -3.52
C TYR A 32 -7.09 -8.23 -4.79
N VAL A 33 -6.37 -7.09 -4.86
CA VAL A 33 -6.42 -6.22 -6.03
C VAL A 33 -5.89 -6.91 -7.28
N GLU A 34 -4.80 -7.65 -7.19
CA GLU A 34 -4.24 -8.43 -8.31
C GLU A 34 -5.20 -9.51 -8.80
N SER A 35 -5.97 -10.12 -7.89
CA SER A 35 -6.96 -11.16 -8.25
C SER A 35 -8.21 -10.59 -8.92
N GLN A 36 -8.65 -9.38 -8.55
CA GLN A 36 -9.92 -8.80 -8.99
C GLN A 36 -9.76 -7.80 -10.15
N PHE A 37 -8.61 -7.15 -10.23
CA PHE A 37 -8.38 -6.05 -11.15
C PHE A 37 -7.10 -6.28 -11.93
N LYS A 38 -7.18 -6.10 -13.25
CA LYS A 38 -5.99 -5.97 -14.08
C LYS A 38 -5.41 -4.56 -13.87
N VAL A 39 -4.71 -4.37 -12.76
CA VAL A 39 -4.11 -3.07 -12.41
C VAL A 39 -2.84 -2.83 -13.20
N LEU A 40 -2.62 -1.58 -13.58
CA LEU A 40 -1.32 -1.10 -14.06
C LEU A 40 -0.35 -0.99 -12.86
N PRO A 41 0.98 -1.00 -13.09
CA PRO A 41 1.95 -0.79 -12.02
C PRO A 41 1.66 0.52 -11.29
N MET A 42 1.62 0.47 -9.96
CA MET A 42 1.45 1.68 -9.15
C MET A 42 2.75 2.50 -9.19
N TYR A 43 2.68 3.72 -9.71
CA TYR A 43 3.83 4.62 -9.76
C TYR A 43 3.77 5.65 -8.62
N PRO A 44 4.90 5.94 -7.96
CA PRO A 44 4.95 6.99 -6.96
C PRO A 44 4.62 8.33 -7.62
N THR A 45 3.73 9.11 -7.00
CA THR A 45 3.44 10.48 -7.43
C THR A 45 4.09 11.45 -6.43
N HIS A 46 4.75 12.48 -6.95
CA HIS A 46 5.34 13.55 -6.16
C HIS A 46 4.71 14.86 -6.63
N THR A 47 3.89 15.47 -5.78
CA THR A 47 3.42 16.84 -6.02
C THR A 47 4.54 17.78 -5.59
N GLY A 48 5.27 18.32 -6.56
CA GLY A 48 6.19 19.43 -6.32
C GLY A 48 5.39 20.61 -5.78
N VAL A 49 5.90 21.26 -4.74
CA VAL A 49 5.32 22.53 -4.27
C VAL A 49 5.73 23.58 -5.28
N ASP A 50 4.78 24.07 -6.07
CA ASP A 50 5.01 25.20 -6.97
C ASP A 50 5.27 26.45 -6.11
N TYR A 51 6.46 27.06 -6.29
CA TYR A 51 6.90 28.27 -5.58
C TYR A 51 6.27 29.54 -6.14
#